data_AF-A0A2R7Y0G9-F1
#
_entry.id   AF-A0A2R7Y0G9-F1
#
_cell.length_a   1.000
_cell.length_b   1.000
_cell.length_c   1.000
_cell.angle_alpha   90.00
_cell.angle_beta   90.00
_cell.angle_gamma   90.00
#
_symmetry.space_group_name_H-M   'P 1'
#
loop_
_entity.id
_entity.type
_entity.pdbx_description
1 polymer ?
#
loop_
_entity_poly.entity_id
_entity_poly.type
_entity_poly.pdbx_seq_one_letter_code
_entity_poly.pdbx_strand_id
1 'polypeptide(L)'
;MEGQIDVSQMASGDSVVIKTYIAVDGANQRLSDSVTLTGAQSIPIIRVLAHTLAYNAKFRVTVTQTAGTIRTFYYTFITEVMEVI
;
A
#
# COMPACT_ATOMS: atom_id res chain seq x y z
N MET A 1 -5.49 -10.59 1.79
CA MET A 1 -4.17 -9.98 1.47
C MET A 1 -3.96 -8.78 2.37
N GLU A 2 -2.79 -8.69 3.00
CA GLU A 2 -2.40 -7.56 3.87
C GLU A 2 -0.89 -7.36 3.82
N GLY A 3 -0.40 -6.25 4.36
CA GLY A 3 1.03 -5.99 4.36
C GLY A 3 1.46 -4.79 5.18
N GLN A 4 2.75 -4.52 5.12
CA GLN A 4 3.41 -3.42 5.82
C GLN A 4 4.40 -2.74 4.87
N ILE A 5 4.48 -1.43 4.97
CA ILE A 5 5.44 -0.60 4.23
C ILE A 5 6.23 0.20 5.25
N ASP A 6 7.54 0.10 5.20
CA ASP A 6 8.46 0.89 6.02
C ASP A 6 8.78 2.22 5.32
N VAL A 7 8.31 3.31 5.91
CA VAL A 7 8.56 4.68 5.46
C VAL A 7 9.56 5.43 6.36
N SER A 8 10.34 4.71 7.18
CA SER A 8 11.38 5.28 8.06
C SER A 8 12.41 6.13 7.34
N GLN A 9 12.58 5.92 6.04
CA GLN A 9 13.50 6.70 5.22
C GLN A 9 13.02 8.12 4.95
N MET A 10 11.72 8.43 5.11
CA MET A 10 11.18 9.78 4.88
C MET A 10 11.84 10.81 5.81
N ALA A 11 12.15 11.98 5.28
CA ALA A 11 12.71 13.11 6.00
C ALA A 11 11.89 14.39 5.76
N SER A 12 12.30 15.48 6.39
CA SER A 12 11.71 16.81 6.15
C SER A 12 11.72 17.16 4.65
N GLY A 13 10.61 17.69 4.15
CA GLY A 13 10.44 18.08 2.75
C GLY A 13 9.95 16.96 1.83
N ASP A 14 9.88 15.72 2.30
CA ASP A 14 9.34 14.61 1.51
C ASP A 14 7.82 14.54 1.55
N SER A 15 7.25 14.04 0.46
CA SER A 15 5.83 13.68 0.39
C SER A 15 5.67 12.38 -0.37
N VAL A 16 4.88 11.46 0.18
CA VAL A 16 4.60 10.14 -0.39
C VAL A 16 3.09 9.91 -0.40
N VAL A 17 2.59 9.36 -1.50
CA VAL A 17 1.20 8.91 -1.60
C VAL A 17 1.20 7.39 -1.76
N ILE A 18 0.53 6.70 -0.84
CA ILE A 18 0.31 5.25 -0.91
C ILE A 18 -1.14 5.03 -1.31
N LYS A 19 -1.35 4.22 -2.35
CA LYS A 19 -2.70 3.90 -2.86
C LYS A 19 -2.89 2.41 -2.98
N THR A 20 -4.08 1.95 -2.61
CA THR A 20 -4.52 0.57 -2.78
C THR A 20 -5.61 0.52 -3.84
N TYR A 21 -5.52 -0.46 -4.72
CA TYR A 21 -6.45 -0.68 -5.82
C TYR A 21 -6.96 -2.11 -5.82
N ILE A 22 -8.25 -2.27 -6.14
CA ILE A 22 -8.92 -3.57 -6.32
C ILE A 22 -9.82 -3.53 -7.56
N ALA A 23 -10.02 -4.67 -8.20
CA ALA A 23 -10.99 -4.88 -9.26
C ALA A 23 -12.19 -5.67 -8.72
N VAL A 24 -13.26 -4.97 -8.34
CA VAL A 24 -14.47 -5.61 -7.80
C VAL A 24 -15.17 -6.47 -8.87
N ASP A 25 -15.08 -6.07 -10.13
CA ASP A 25 -15.61 -6.80 -11.28
C ASP A 25 -14.64 -7.85 -11.85
N GLY A 26 -13.49 -8.05 -11.20
CA GLY A 26 -12.44 -8.95 -11.67
C GLY A 26 -11.61 -8.44 -12.86
N ALA A 27 -11.90 -7.24 -13.38
CA ALA A 27 -11.29 -6.71 -14.59
C ALA A 27 -10.64 -5.33 -14.39
N ASN A 28 -11.40 -4.36 -13.87
CA ASN A 28 -11.06 -2.94 -13.82
C ASN A 28 -10.63 -2.53 -12.42
N GLN A 29 -9.34 -2.26 -12.23
CA GLN A 29 -8.83 -1.73 -10.97
C GLN A 29 -9.43 -0.34 -10.67
N ARG A 30 -9.97 -0.18 -9.47
CA ARG A 30 -10.46 1.08 -8.90
C ARG A 30 -9.71 1.38 -7.62
N LEU A 31 -9.59 2.67 -7.30
CA LEU A 31 -8.99 3.11 -6.03
C LEU A 31 -9.87 2.64 -4.87
N SER A 32 -9.27 1.95 -3.92
CA SER A 32 -9.93 1.46 -2.70
C SER A 32 -9.52 2.26 -1.48
N ASP A 33 -8.25 2.68 -1.42
CA ASP A 33 -7.70 3.44 -0.30
C ASP A 33 -6.54 4.34 -0.76
N SER A 34 -6.33 5.45 -0.06
CA SER A 34 -5.28 6.42 -0.35
C SER A 34 -4.86 7.16 0.91
N VAL A 35 -3.56 7.16 1.19
CA VAL A 35 -2.96 7.95 2.27
C VAL A 35 -1.82 8.81 1.73
N THR A 36 -1.76 10.06 2.18
CA THR A 36 -0.65 10.97 1.90
C THR A 36 0.12 11.19 3.18
N LEU A 37 1.43 10.99 3.11
CA LEU A 37 2.38 11.17 4.21
C LEU A 37 3.33 12.30 3.85
N THR A 38 3.64 13.16 4.81
CA THR A 38 4.57 14.29 4.61
C THR A 38 5.58 14.35 5.74
N GLY A 39 6.83 14.67 5.39
CA GLY A 39 7.93 14.77 6.34
C GLY A 39 8.35 13.43 6.94
N ALA A 40 9.22 13.50 7.96
CA ALA A 40 9.63 12.33 8.73
C ALA A 40 8.45 11.76 9.54
N GLN A 41 8.29 10.44 9.53
CA GLN A 41 7.21 9.76 10.25
C GLN A 41 7.69 9.27 11.61
N SER A 42 6.96 9.60 12.68
CA SER A 42 7.23 9.10 14.03
C SER A 42 6.82 7.63 14.22
N ILE A 43 5.82 7.18 13.46
CA ILE A 43 5.37 5.78 13.37
C ILE A 43 5.61 5.34 11.93
N PRO A 44 6.78 4.74 11.62
CA PRO A 44 7.23 4.55 10.24
C PRO A 44 6.67 3.31 9.55
N ILE A 45 5.96 2.44 10.27
CA ILE A 45 5.37 1.22 9.67
C ILE A 45 3.92 1.50 9.31
N ILE A 46 3.66 1.61 8.01
CA ILE A 46 2.31 1.80 7.48
C ILE A 46 1.72 0.44 7.18
N ARG A 47 0.62 0.12 7.87
CA ARG A 47 -0.11 -1.12 7.63
C ARG A 47 -1.07 -0.95 6.45
N VAL A 48 -0.96 -1.83 5.46
CA VAL A 48 -2.01 -2.07 4.48
C VAL A 48 -2.95 -3.09 5.10
N LEU A 49 -4.15 -2.64 5.50
CA LEU A 49 -5.11 -3.46 6.23
C LEU A 49 -5.50 -4.73 5.46
N ALA A 50 -5.98 -5.72 6.20
CA ALA A 50 -6.43 -6.97 5.60
C ALA A 50 -7.64 -6.77 4.71
N HIS A 51 -7.52 -7.27 3.48
CA HIS A 51 -8.61 -7.32 2.50
C HIS A 51 -8.97 -8.78 2.21
N THR A 52 -10.25 -9.10 2.36
CA THR A 52 -10.86 -10.32 1.80
C THR A 52 -11.26 -10.02 0.36
N LEU A 53 -10.77 -10.84 -0.58
CA LEU A 53 -10.80 -10.52 -2.00
C LEU A 53 -11.24 -11.75 -2.80
N ALA A 54 -11.99 -11.53 -3.88
CA ALA A 54 -12.20 -12.55 -4.89
C ALA A 54 -10.86 -12.91 -5.57
N TYR A 55 -10.73 -14.14 -6.07
CA TYR A 55 -9.49 -14.64 -6.69
C TYR A 55 -8.99 -13.77 -7.86
N ASN A 56 -9.89 -13.05 -8.52
CA ASN A 56 -9.61 -12.17 -9.66
C ASN A 56 -9.59 -10.68 -9.28
N ALA A 57 -9.54 -10.32 -8.00
CA ALA A 57 -9.65 -8.92 -7.57
C ALA A 57 -8.46 -8.02 -7.94
N LYS A 58 -7.43 -8.53 -8.61
CA LYS A 58 -6.25 -7.77 -9.11
C LYS A 58 -5.73 -6.75 -8.08
N PHE A 59 -5.51 -7.18 -6.84
CA PHE A 59 -5.02 -6.29 -5.78
C PHE A 59 -3.68 -5.65 -6.17
N ARG A 60 -3.56 -4.34 -5.93
CA ARG A 60 -2.32 -3.60 -6.19
C ARG A 60 -2.15 -2.48 -5.18
N VAL A 61 -0.93 -2.33 -4.68
CA VAL A 61 -0.52 -1.16 -3.89
C VAL A 61 0.55 -0.41 -4.65
N THR A 62 0.49 0.92 -4.61
CA THR A 62 1.52 1.80 -5.19
C THR A 62 2.01 2.77 -4.13
N VAL A 63 3.33 3.01 -4.11
CA VAL A 63 3.96 4.06 -3.31
C VAL A 63 4.59 5.06 -4.28
N THR A 64 4.18 6.32 -4.19
CA THR A 64 4.68 7.37 -5.09
C THR A 64 5.25 8.51 -4.27
N GLN A 65 6.57 8.74 -4.38
CA GLN A 65 7.20 9.96 -3.90
C GLN A 65 6.77 11.13 -4.79
N THR A 66 6.10 12.12 -4.23
CA THR A 66 5.58 13.29 -4.95
C THR A 66 6.40 14.57 -4.73
N ALA A 67 7.21 14.61 -3.67
CA ALA A 67 8.14 15.71 -3.40
C ALA A 67 9.38 15.20 -2.65
N GLY A 68 10.49 15.93 -2.74
CA GLY A 68 11.74 15.60 -2.05
C GLY A 68 12.65 14.65 -2.83
N THR A 69 13.55 13.97 -2.14
CA THR A 69 14.52 13.04 -2.76
C THR A 69 13.90 11.65 -2.90
N ILE A 70 14.17 10.96 -4.01
CA ILE A 70 13.70 9.58 -4.20
C ILE A 70 14.31 8.68 -3.13
N ARG A 71 13.46 7.92 -2.43
CA ARG A 71 13.85 7.01 -1.36
C ARG A 71 13.52 5.56 -1.70
N THR A 72 14.19 4.65 -1.01
CA THR A 72 13.87 3.23 -1.04
C THR A 72 12.92 2.93 0.11
N PHE A 73 11.83 2.21 -0.19
CA PHE A 73 10.83 1.79 0.79
C PHE A 73 10.79 0.26 0.83
N TYR A 74 11.06 -0.32 2.00
CA TYR A 74 10.94 -1.76 2.21
C TYR A 74 9.49 -2.12 2.48
N TYR A 75 9.06 -3.31 2.04
CA TYR A 75 7.69 -3.76 2.22
C TYR A 75 7.61 -5.27 2.37
N THR A 76 6.52 -5.74 2.96
CA THR A 76 6.17 -7.16 3.03
C THR A 76 4.66 -7.28 2.85
N PHE A 77 4.24 -8.28 2.07
CA PHE A 77 2.83 -8.62 1.90
C PHE A 77 2.62 -10.10 2.12
N ILE A 78 1.49 -10.44 2.73
CA ILE A 78 1.04 -11.80 2.95
C ILE A 78 -0.31 -12.03 2.26
N THR A 79 -0.47 -13.25 1.75
CA THR A 79 -1.70 -13.71 1.11
C THR A 79 -2.16 -14.98 1.78
N GLU A 80 -3.35 -14.92 2.37
CA GLU A 80 -4.08 -16.09 2.83
C GLU A 80 -5.07 -16.49 1.74
N VAL A 81 -5.02 -17.76 1.33
CA VAL A 81 -5.96 -18.34 0.37
C VAL A 81 -6.99 -19.11 1.17
N MET A 82 -8.24 -18.67 1.12
CA MET A 82 -9.34 -19.36 1.80
C MET A 82 -9.59 -20.70 1.09
N GLU A 83 -9.38 -21.82 1.79
CA GLU A 83 -9.75 -23.13 1.28
C GLU A 83 -11.27 -23.32 1.28
N VAL A 84 -11.76 -24.10 0.33
CA VAL A 84 -13.12 -24.63 0.36
C VAL A 84 -13.05 -25.96 1.09
N ILE A 85 -13.69 -26.07 2.26
CA ILE A 85 -13.82 -27.31 3.02
C ILE A 85 -14.78 -28.25 2.30
#